data_AF-A0AAD4R6Q2-F1
#
_entry.id   AF-A0AAD4R6Q2-F1
#
_cell.length_a   1.000
_cell.length_b   1.000
_cell.length_c   1.000
_cell.angle_alpha   90.00
_cell.angle_beta   90.00
_cell.angle_gamma   90.00
#
_symmetry.space_group_name_H-M   'P 1'
#
loop_
_entity.id
_entity.type
_entity.pdbx_description
1 polymer ?
#
loop_
_entity_poly.entity_id
_entity_poly.type
_entity_poly.pdbx_seq_one_letter_code
_entity_poly.pdbx_strand_id
1 'polypeptide(L)'
;MPEKDFCDHEQCSTGNYNCCFDNGDELSQCLFGGHNKCPDWKPGTTKKVVRMCRQAARSASTGFRMSQIPYALVATKKGLSNKPNGFFVGLTRRILSLALTITLLVAIWKTYEWGQQLNNDTIIIIITPTHKRPERFADMTRFSQTLMHIKGIHWVVIEDGNHTVPAVERILQRSKIPYTYFYTTTMPGFPKRGWTHRNMGLEYIRKHYRDYNRNAVVYFADDDNSYDIRLFDKYIKNVKTIGVWAVGLAGAALVEAPHVENGQITKWDVVYAPMRRFATDMAGFAVNLNLILNTNATFHSGCVKVSPESCFLAQFGIPKEKVEPFGYNDDPKEVLVWHTKTRNIGTKGDSHGYVVE
;
A
#
# COMPACT_ATOMS: atom_id res chain seq x y z
N MET A 1 -7.02 -18.29 43.31
CA MET A 1 -7.97 -18.38 42.18
C MET A 1 -8.99 -17.26 42.34
N PRO A 2 -9.32 -16.50 41.28
CA PRO A 2 -8.60 -16.35 40.01
C PRO A 2 -7.61 -15.17 40.11
N GLU A 3 -6.33 -15.34 39.82
CA GLU A 3 -5.69 -15.34 38.49
C GLU A 3 -5.70 -13.96 37.81
N LYS A 4 -4.46 -13.47 37.60
CA LYS A 4 -4.13 -12.19 36.98
C LYS A 4 -4.32 -12.33 35.48
N ASP A 5 -5.22 -11.54 34.91
CA ASP A 5 -5.28 -11.38 33.47
C ASP A 5 -4.05 -10.58 33.03
N PHE A 6 -3.15 -11.27 32.33
CA PHE A 6 -2.19 -10.66 31.42
C PHE A 6 -2.99 -10.14 30.22
N CYS A 7 -2.84 -8.86 29.88
CA CYS A 7 -3.40 -8.33 28.64
C CYS A 7 -2.72 -8.98 27.45
N ASP A 8 -3.43 -9.85 26.73
CA ASP A 8 -3.09 -10.25 25.38
C ASP A 8 -3.26 -9.04 24.43
N HIS A 9 -2.35 -8.96 23.46
CA HIS A 9 -2.18 -7.83 22.54
C HIS A 9 -3.39 -7.54 21.61
N GLU A 10 -4.47 -8.32 21.71
CA GLU A 10 -5.67 -8.23 20.87
C GLU A 10 -6.87 -7.48 21.51
N GLN A 11 -6.83 -7.13 22.80
CA GLN A 11 -7.99 -6.50 23.47
C GLN A 11 -8.02 -4.96 23.49
N CYS A 12 -7.02 -4.27 22.95
CA CYS A 12 -7.02 -2.80 22.85
C CYS A 12 -7.90 -2.22 21.72
N SER A 13 -8.84 -2.99 21.16
CA SER A 13 -9.71 -2.56 20.06
C SER A 13 -11.15 -2.22 20.47
N THR A 14 -11.47 -2.25 21.76
CA THR A 14 -12.78 -1.81 22.28
C THR A 14 -12.57 -0.73 23.34
N GLY A 15 -12.89 0.52 22.98
CA GLY A 15 -12.49 1.72 23.71
C GLY A 15 -13.12 1.89 25.09
N ASN A 16 -12.50 1.35 26.14
CA ASN A 16 -12.85 1.69 27.53
C ASN A 16 -11.70 1.64 28.56
N TYR A 17 -10.42 1.64 28.16
CA TYR A 17 -9.30 1.70 29.12
C TYR A 17 -8.21 2.69 28.70
N ASN A 18 -7.73 3.49 29.66
CA ASN A 18 -6.60 4.42 29.47
C ASN A 18 -5.28 3.67 29.67
N CYS A 19 -4.42 3.66 28.64
CA CYS A 19 -3.09 3.05 28.70
C CYS A 19 -2.00 4.15 28.78
N CYS A 20 -1.09 4.06 29.75
CA CYS A 20 0.12 4.90 29.82
C CYS A 20 1.32 4.09 29.31
N PHE A 21 2.12 4.67 28.43
CA PHE A 21 3.36 4.07 27.89
C PHE A 21 4.60 4.78 28.45
N ASP A 22 5.63 4.00 28.78
CA ASP A 22 6.94 4.46 29.21
C ASP A 22 7.92 4.35 28.03
N ASN A 23 8.19 5.46 27.36
CA ASN A 23 9.27 5.57 26.36
C ASN A 23 10.43 6.27 27.05
N GLY A 24 11.43 5.47 27.45
CA GLY A 24 12.57 5.92 28.24
C GLY A 24 13.57 6.80 27.48
N ASP A 25 13.12 7.95 26.97
CA ASP A 25 13.87 9.21 26.81
C ASP A 25 12.92 10.26 26.17
N GLU A 26 12.79 11.43 26.82
CA GLU A 26 11.97 12.62 26.48
C GLU A 26 10.43 12.60 26.69
N LEU A 27 9.99 13.42 27.66
CA LEU A 27 8.59 13.79 27.94
C LEU A 27 7.95 14.51 26.74
N SER A 28 7.02 13.84 26.05
CA SER A 28 6.05 14.51 25.17
C SER A 28 4.68 14.57 25.86
N GLN A 29 4.26 15.78 26.24
CA GLN A 29 2.94 16.06 26.78
C GLN A 29 1.89 16.04 25.65
N CYS A 30 0.84 15.22 25.79
CA CYS A 30 -0.45 15.46 25.14
C CYS A 30 -1.38 16.15 26.14
N LEU A 31 -1.63 17.45 25.93
CA LEU A 31 -2.63 18.23 26.64
C LEU A 31 -3.98 18.07 25.93
N PHE A 32 -4.99 17.50 26.61
CA PHE A 32 -6.38 17.98 26.59
C PHE A 32 -7.19 17.37 27.76
N GLY A 33 -7.57 18.24 28.71
CA GLY A 33 -8.85 18.20 29.44
C GLY A 33 -9.08 17.21 30.60
N GLY A 34 -8.85 17.66 31.85
CA GLY A 34 -9.79 17.42 32.96
C GLY A 34 -9.56 16.23 33.92
N HIS A 35 -8.89 16.52 35.06
CA HIS A 35 -8.92 15.82 36.36
C HIS A 35 -8.21 14.44 36.56
N ASN A 36 -7.01 14.57 37.15
CA ASN A 36 -6.47 13.88 38.35
C ASN A 36 -5.87 12.45 38.29
N LYS A 37 -4.52 12.45 38.29
CA LYS A 37 -3.54 11.58 38.99
C LYS A 37 -3.32 10.13 38.51
N CYS A 38 -2.17 9.90 37.86
CA CYS A 38 -1.50 8.59 37.89
C CYS A 38 -0.96 8.31 39.31
N PRO A 39 -1.04 7.08 39.84
CA PRO A 39 -0.44 6.72 41.13
C PRO A 39 1.09 6.77 41.09
N ASP A 40 1.72 7.26 42.16
CA ASP A 40 3.18 7.33 42.32
C ASP A 40 3.84 5.96 42.16
N TRP A 41 4.73 5.84 41.16
CA TRP A 41 5.52 4.63 40.92
C TRP A 41 6.91 4.77 41.56
N LYS A 42 7.28 3.86 42.47
CA LYS A 42 8.63 3.80 43.06
C LYS A 42 9.59 3.03 42.14
N PRO A 43 10.81 3.51 41.86
CA PRO A 43 11.74 2.83 40.97
C PRO A 43 12.45 1.67 41.69
N GLY A 44 12.30 0.44 41.18
CA GLY A 44 12.95 -0.72 41.82
C GLY A 44 12.71 -2.13 41.27
N THR A 45 12.12 -2.34 40.09
CA THR A 45 11.78 -3.71 39.62
C THR A 45 12.24 -4.08 38.21
N THR A 46 13.28 -3.41 37.69
CA THR A 46 13.93 -3.79 36.42
C THR A 46 14.97 -4.92 36.56
N LYS A 47 15.01 -5.65 37.69
CA LYS A 47 15.97 -6.75 37.92
C LYS A 47 15.39 -8.17 37.92
N LYS A 48 14.09 -8.35 37.67
CA LYS A 48 13.46 -9.69 37.67
C LYS A 48 13.15 -10.28 36.28
N VAL A 49 13.12 -9.47 35.22
CA VAL A 49 12.82 -9.94 33.86
C VAL A 49 14.08 -10.43 33.11
N VAL A 50 15.25 -9.85 33.39
CA VAL A 50 16.53 -10.25 32.74
C VAL A 50 17.06 -11.61 33.25
N ARG A 51 16.54 -12.13 34.38
CA ARG A 51 16.95 -13.44 34.92
C ARG A 51 16.09 -14.61 34.42
N MET A 52 14.87 -14.37 33.93
CA MET A 52 14.01 -15.42 33.36
C MET A 52 14.36 -15.74 31.89
N CYS A 53 14.82 -14.77 31.10
CA CYS A 53 15.23 -15.03 29.71
C CYS A 53 16.58 -15.79 29.58
N ARG A 54 17.42 -15.83 30.63
CA ARG A 54 18.65 -16.66 30.63
C ARG A 54 18.42 -18.11 31.07
N GLN A 55 17.26 -18.44 31.64
CA GLN A 55 16.93 -19.79 32.12
C GLN A 55 16.09 -20.59 31.10
N ALA A 56 15.34 -19.91 30.22
CA ALA A 56 14.64 -20.54 29.10
C ALA A 56 15.60 -21.04 27.99
N ALA A 57 16.74 -20.36 27.79
CA ALA A 57 17.75 -20.77 26.79
C ALA A 57 18.62 -21.98 27.20
N ARG A 58 18.51 -22.47 28.46
CA ARG A 58 19.26 -23.66 28.94
C ARG A 58 18.41 -24.91 29.13
N SER A 59 17.09 -24.84 28.94
CA SER A 59 16.17 -25.97 29.13
C SER A 59 15.70 -26.64 27.83
N ALA A 60 16.14 -26.14 26.66
CA ALA A 60 15.90 -26.79 25.37
C ALA A 60 16.95 -27.88 25.03
N SER A 61 17.92 -28.12 25.91
CA SER A 61 18.96 -29.12 25.74
C SER A 61 19.16 -29.93 27.02
N THR A 62 18.21 -30.80 27.38
CA THR A 62 18.45 -32.08 28.11
C THR A 62 17.14 -32.73 28.58
N GLY A 63 16.94 -33.99 28.18
CA GLY A 63 16.41 -35.05 29.04
C GLY A 63 14.91 -35.11 29.33
N PHE A 64 14.18 -35.92 28.55
CA PHE A 64 12.97 -36.58 29.03
C PHE A 64 13.33 -38.00 29.50
N ARG A 65 13.18 -38.27 30.80
CA ARG A 65 13.16 -39.60 31.42
C ARG A 65 11.79 -39.76 32.06
N MET A 66 11.08 -40.84 31.77
CA MET A 66 9.90 -41.27 32.51
C MET A 66 10.12 -42.72 32.95
N SER A 67 9.84 -42.99 34.22
CA SER A 67 10.08 -44.26 34.91
C SER A 67 8.78 -44.86 35.44
N GLN A 68 8.60 -46.15 35.14
CA GLN A 68 7.91 -47.23 35.89
C GLN A 68 6.37 -47.21 35.94
N ILE A 69 5.68 -48.32 35.63
CA ILE A 69 5.45 -49.50 36.51
C ILE A 69 5.12 -50.77 35.67
N PRO A 70 5.24 -52.01 36.22
CA PRO A 70 5.72 -53.20 35.50
C PRO A 70 4.62 -54.24 35.20
N TYR A 71 4.87 -55.16 34.26
CA TYR A 71 4.47 -56.57 34.37
C TYR A 71 5.46 -57.48 33.63
N ALA A 72 5.77 -58.59 34.28
CA ALA A 72 6.70 -59.62 33.85
C ALA A 72 6.20 -60.40 32.63
N LEU A 73 7.11 -60.73 31.72
CA LEU A 73 6.99 -61.90 30.86
C LEU A 73 8.37 -62.52 30.66
N VAL A 74 8.42 -63.78 31.08
CA VAL A 74 9.58 -64.66 31.19
C VAL A 74 10.25 -64.85 29.84
N ALA A 75 11.58 -64.79 29.86
CA ALA A 75 12.45 -65.01 28.72
C ALA A 75 12.39 -66.46 28.23
N THR A 76 12.13 -66.64 26.93
CA THR A 76 12.68 -67.77 26.16
C THR A 76 13.69 -67.22 25.17
N LYS A 77 14.98 -67.30 25.53
CA LYS A 77 16.11 -67.17 24.62
C LYS A 77 16.00 -68.29 23.57
N LYS A 78 15.59 -67.94 22.35
CA LYS A 78 16.02 -68.66 21.14
C LYS A 78 16.82 -67.68 20.29
N GLY A 79 18.10 -68.00 20.15
CA GLY A 79 19.06 -67.18 19.42
C GLY A 79 18.67 -67.04 17.96
N LEU A 80 18.61 -65.80 17.50
CA LEU A 80 18.96 -65.41 16.15
C LEU A 80 19.56 -64.00 16.25
N SER A 81 20.88 -63.98 16.22
CA SER A 81 21.69 -62.78 16.03
C SER A 81 21.42 -62.23 14.63
N ASN A 82 20.40 -61.39 14.48
CA ASN A 82 20.33 -60.46 13.37
C ASN A 82 20.80 -59.09 13.87
N LYS A 83 22.13 -58.89 13.84
CA LYS A 83 22.69 -57.53 13.79
C LYS A 83 22.05 -56.85 12.57
N PRO A 84 21.37 -55.70 12.70
CA PRO A 84 20.99 -54.95 11.52
C PRO A 84 22.29 -54.62 10.79
N ASN A 85 22.41 -55.07 9.54
CA ASN A 85 23.56 -54.81 8.68
C ASN A 85 23.89 -53.31 8.76
N GLY A 86 25.06 -52.96 9.31
CA GLY A 86 25.48 -51.56 9.49
C GLY A 86 25.47 -50.73 8.20
N PHE A 87 25.42 -51.41 7.07
CA PHE A 87 25.18 -50.85 5.74
C PHE A 87 23.80 -50.16 5.60
N PHE A 88 22.71 -50.77 6.07
CA PHE A 88 21.35 -50.20 5.97
C PHE A 88 21.13 -48.99 6.90
N VAL A 89 21.74 -49.00 8.08
CA VAL A 89 21.70 -47.86 9.04
C VAL A 89 22.56 -46.68 8.54
N GLY A 90 23.69 -46.98 7.88
CA GLY A 90 24.55 -45.97 7.25
C GLY A 90 23.90 -45.34 6.02
N LEU A 91 23.23 -46.15 5.19
CA LEU A 91 22.53 -45.70 3.99
C LEU A 91 21.33 -44.81 4.33
N THR A 92 20.52 -45.20 5.32
CA THR A 92 19.38 -44.39 5.80
C THR A 92 19.82 -43.05 6.39
N ARG A 93 20.91 -43.01 7.18
CA ARG A 93 21.50 -41.75 7.66
C ARG A 93 22.02 -40.85 6.54
N ARG A 94 22.64 -41.42 5.51
CA ARG A 94 23.13 -40.66 4.33
C ARG A 94 21.98 -40.08 3.51
N ILE A 95 20.91 -40.86 3.29
CA ILE A 95 19.70 -40.41 2.59
C ILE A 95 19.01 -39.29 3.39
N LEU A 96 18.87 -39.43 4.71
CA LEU A 96 18.33 -38.39 5.59
C LEU A 96 19.18 -37.12 5.57
N SER A 97 20.51 -37.23 5.61
CA SER A 97 21.41 -36.09 5.51
C SER A 97 21.29 -35.38 4.16
N LEU A 98 21.20 -36.13 3.06
CA LEU A 98 21.00 -35.58 1.71
C LEU A 98 19.64 -34.87 1.60
N ALA A 99 18.57 -35.49 2.08
CA ALA A 99 17.24 -34.90 2.11
C ALA A 99 17.23 -33.59 2.90
N LEU A 100 17.88 -33.56 4.08
CA LEU A 100 17.96 -32.37 4.92
C LEU A 100 18.75 -31.24 4.26
N THR A 101 19.88 -31.57 3.60
CA THR A 101 20.63 -30.59 2.81
C THR A 101 19.85 -30.04 1.62
N ILE A 102 19.10 -30.89 0.91
CA ILE A 102 18.26 -30.46 -0.21
C ILE A 102 17.15 -29.54 0.29
N THR A 103 16.46 -29.88 1.38
CA THR A 103 15.44 -29.00 1.97
C THR A 103 16.01 -27.67 2.44
N LEU A 104 17.23 -27.66 3.00
CA LEU A 104 17.89 -26.42 3.41
C LEU A 104 18.25 -25.56 2.19
N LEU A 105 18.77 -26.16 1.12
CA LEU A 105 19.08 -25.46 -0.13
C LEU A 105 17.82 -24.89 -0.79
N VAL A 106 16.72 -25.64 -0.80
CA VAL A 106 15.42 -25.16 -1.29
C VAL A 106 14.89 -24.01 -0.43
N ALA A 107 15.00 -24.10 0.90
CA ALA A 107 14.60 -23.02 1.79
C ALA A 107 15.44 -21.76 1.58
N ILE A 108 16.77 -21.90 1.48
CA ILE A 108 17.70 -20.79 1.17
C ILE A 108 17.36 -20.16 -0.18
N TRP A 109 17.14 -20.99 -1.21
CA TRP A 109 16.75 -20.52 -2.54
C TRP A 109 15.42 -19.78 -2.51
N LYS A 110 14.41 -20.30 -1.80
CA LYS A 110 13.12 -19.63 -1.62
C LYS A 110 13.22 -18.32 -0.86
N THR A 111 14.06 -18.24 0.18
CA THR A 111 14.32 -16.97 0.88
C THR A 111 15.08 -15.97 0.02
N TYR A 112 16.00 -16.42 -0.83
CA TYR A 112 16.70 -15.57 -1.78
C TYR A 112 15.77 -15.05 -2.87
N GLU A 113 14.94 -15.92 -3.45
CA GLU A 113 13.91 -15.58 -4.44
C GLU A 113 12.92 -14.55 -3.87
N TRP A 114 12.44 -14.77 -2.63
CA TRP A 114 11.57 -13.83 -1.94
C TRP A 114 12.23 -12.48 -1.65
N GLY A 115 13.50 -12.49 -1.23
CA GLY A 115 14.28 -11.26 -1.01
C GLY A 115 14.48 -10.45 -2.30
N GLN A 116 14.72 -11.12 -3.43
CA GLN A 116 14.85 -10.45 -4.73
C GLN A 116 13.51 -9.91 -5.23
N GLN A 117 12.41 -10.64 -5.00
CA GLN A 117 11.07 -10.19 -5.37
C GLN A 117 10.66 -8.95 -4.57
N LEU A 118 10.96 -8.91 -3.27
CA LEU A 118 10.77 -7.72 -2.46
C LEU A 118 11.60 -6.53 -2.95
N ASN A 119 12.81 -6.70 -3.47
CA ASN A 119 13.58 -5.58 -4.02
C ASN A 119 13.03 -5.06 -5.36
N ASN A 120 12.26 -5.88 -6.08
CA ASN A 120 11.80 -5.56 -7.43
C ASN A 120 10.34 -5.09 -7.52
N ASP A 121 9.56 -5.21 -6.43
CA ASP A 121 8.17 -4.73 -6.43
C ASP A 121 8.11 -3.20 -6.37
N THR A 122 7.77 -2.59 -7.52
CA THR A 122 7.43 -1.17 -7.63
C THR A 122 6.16 -0.88 -6.85
N ILE A 123 6.19 0.10 -5.95
CA ILE A 123 4.96 0.57 -5.30
C ILE A 123 4.24 1.63 -6.14
N ILE A 124 2.92 1.66 -6.07
CA ILE A 124 2.10 2.71 -6.69
C ILE A 124 1.57 3.62 -5.58
N ILE A 125 1.94 4.90 -5.62
CA ILE A 125 1.40 5.92 -4.72
C ILE A 125 0.25 6.61 -5.46
N ILE A 126 -0.97 6.34 -5.02
CA ILE A 126 -2.19 6.82 -5.68
C ILE A 126 -2.67 8.07 -4.96
N ILE A 127 -2.69 9.21 -5.63
CA ILE A 127 -3.22 10.47 -5.12
C ILE A 127 -4.67 10.62 -5.59
N THR A 128 -5.60 10.67 -4.65
CA THR A 128 -7.04 10.80 -4.92
C THR A 128 -7.62 12.01 -4.19
N PRO A 129 -7.90 13.11 -4.90
CA PRO A 129 -8.73 14.17 -4.37
C PRO A 129 -10.19 13.70 -4.30
N THR A 130 -10.89 14.00 -3.21
CA THR A 130 -12.32 13.71 -3.07
C THR A 130 -13.03 14.90 -2.43
N HIS A 131 -14.32 15.09 -2.69
CA HIS A 131 -15.09 16.20 -2.15
C HIS A 131 -16.53 15.79 -1.90
N LYS A 132 -17.17 16.39 -0.90
CA LYS A 132 -18.53 16.04 -0.47
C LYS A 132 -19.54 16.17 -1.61
N ARG A 133 -20.23 15.08 -1.94
CA ARG A 133 -21.32 15.01 -2.93
C ARG A 133 -22.13 13.71 -2.76
N PRO A 134 -23.41 13.66 -3.13
CA PRO A 134 -24.28 12.50 -2.88
C PRO A 134 -23.72 11.15 -3.39
N GLU A 135 -23.03 11.17 -4.52
CA GLU A 135 -22.43 10.00 -5.17
C GLU A 135 -21.07 9.57 -4.59
N ARG A 136 -20.44 10.40 -3.73
CA ARG A 136 -19.06 10.19 -3.25
C ARG A 136 -18.84 8.83 -2.64
N PHE A 137 -19.76 8.39 -1.76
CA PHE A 137 -19.61 7.10 -1.09
C PHE A 137 -19.70 5.94 -2.08
N ALA A 138 -20.54 6.04 -3.11
CA ALA A 138 -20.61 5.02 -4.15
C ALA A 138 -19.32 4.98 -4.98
N ASP A 139 -18.84 6.15 -5.40
CA ASP A 139 -17.60 6.34 -6.17
C ASP A 139 -16.37 5.82 -5.42
N MET A 140 -16.17 6.25 -4.17
CA MET A 140 -15.10 5.76 -3.30
C MET A 140 -15.23 4.26 -3.00
N THR A 141 -16.45 3.73 -2.89
CA THR A 141 -16.66 2.29 -2.66
C THR A 141 -16.19 1.47 -3.86
N ARG A 142 -16.68 1.77 -5.07
CA ARG A 142 -16.26 1.03 -6.27
C ARG A 142 -14.77 1.17 -6.52
N PHE A 143 -14.21 2.36 -6.32
CA PHE A 143 -12.79 2.58 -6.53
C PHE A 143 -11.95 1.80 -5.50
N SER A 144 -12.33 1.83 -4.21
CA SER A 144 -11.65 1.04 -3.18
C SER A 144 -11.65 -0.46 -3.50
N GLN A 145 -12.77 -0.98 -4.00
CA GLN A 145 -12.91 -2.40 -4.37
C GLN A 145 -12.02 -2.77 -5.57
N THR A 146 -11.90 -1.90 -6.57
CA THR A 146 -10.91 -2.08 -7.65
C THR A 146 -9.50 -2.12 -7.08
N LEU A 147 -9.14 -1.18 -6.20
CA LEU A 147 -7.81 -1.08 -5.63
C LEU A 147 -7.41 -2.29 -4.77
N MET A 148 -8.38 -2.96 -4.13
CA MET A 148 -8.15 -4.16 -3.33
C MET A 148 -7.55 -5.33 -4.12
N HIS A 149 -7.67 -5.33 -5.44
CA HIS A 149 -7.07 -6.35 -6.31
C HIS A 149 -5.60 -6.10 -6.63
N ILE A 150 -5.05 -4.95 -6.26
CA ILE A 150 -3.72 -4.51 -6.70
C ILE A 150 -2.73 -4.58 -5.53
N LYS A 151 -1.62 -5.28 -5.75
CA LYS A 151 -0.54 -5.37 -4.76
C LYS A 151 0.42 -4.19 -4.84
N GLY A 152 0.97 -3.81 -3.69
CA GLY A 152 2.03 -2.81 -3.60
C GLY A 152 1.52 -1.39 -3.85
N ILE A 153 0.38 -1.02 -3.28
CA ILE A 153 -0.16 0.34 -3.41
C ILE A 153 -0.16 1.07 -2.07
N HIS A 154 0.00 2.38 -2.12
CA HIS A 154 -0.29 3.29 -1.02
C HIS A 154 -1.31 4.32 -1.51
N TRP A 155 -2.47 4.36 -0.87
CA TRP A 155 -3.56 5.24 -1.25
C TRP A 155 -3.57 6.53 -0.42
N VAL A 156 -3.24 7.65 -1.06
CA VAL A 156 -3.24 8.98 -0.45
C VAL A 156 -4.55 9.68 -0.82
N VAL A 157 -5.46 9.79 0.14
CA VAL A 157 -6.78 10.39 -0.04
C VAL A 157 -6.80 11.77 0.62
N ILE A 158 -7.17 12.78 -0.18
CA ILE A 158 -7.23 14.16 0.28
C ILE A 158 -8.65 14.69 0.09
N GLU A 159 -9.32 14.99 1.21
CA GLU A 159 -10.68 15.53 1.21
C GLU A 159 -10.68 17.06 1.04
N ASP A 160 -11.55 17.57 0.16
CA ASP A 160 -11.90 18.99 0.05
C ASP A 160 -12.90 19.35 1.14
N GLY A 161 -12.37 19.85 2.25
CA GLY A 161 -13.13 20.16 3.46
C GLY A 161 -12.24 20.72 4.58
N ASN A 162 -12.90 21.07 5.69
CA ASN A 162 -12.22 21.58 6.89
C ASN A 162 -11.90 20.48 7.92
N HIS A 163 -12.29 19.24 7.65
CA HIS A 163 -12.06 18.06 8.48
C HIS A 163 -12.22 16.81 7.62
N THR A 164 -11.70 15.68 8.10
CA THR A 164 -12.01 14.36 7.54
C THR A 164 -13.41 13.91 7.92
N VAL A 165 -14.08 13.17 7.03
CA VAL A 165 -15.39 12.58 7.27
C VAL A 165 -15.27 11.11 7.73
N PRO A 166 -15.80 10.74 8.92
CA PRO A 166 -15.69 9.38 9.44
C PRO A 166 -16.24 8.29 8.50
N ALA A 167 -17.25 8.63 7.69
CA ALA A 167 -17.82 7.71 6.72
C ALA A 167 -16.85 7.34 5.60
N VAL A 168 -16.06 8.30 5.11
CA VAL A 168 -14.99 8.05 4.13
C VAL A 168 -13.89 7.23 4.77
N GLU A 169 -13.48 7.55 6.00
CA GLU A 169 -12.44 6.77 6.69
C GLU A 169 -12.83 5.30 6.85
N ARG A 170 -14.10 5.01 7.16
CA ARG A 170 -14.60 3.62 7.21
C ARG A 170 -14.44 2.89 5.88
N ILE A 171 -14.54 3.58 4.73
CA ILE A 171 -14.27 3.00 3.40
C ILE A 171 -12.79 2.63 3.27
N LEU A 172 -11.89 3.49 3.74
CA LEU A 172 -10.45 3.24 3.70
C LEU A 172 -10.07 2.07 4.63
N GLN A 173 -10.56 2.07 5.87
CA GLN A 173 -10.29 1.02 6.87
C GLN A 173 -10.78 -0.37 6.45
N ARG A 174 -11.95 -0.46 5.80
CA ARG A 174 -12.49 -1.75 5.32
C ARG A 174 -11.75 -2.27 4.09
N SER A 175 -11.13 -1.39 3.29
CA SER A 175 -10.40 -1.78 2.09
C SER A 175 -9.12 -2.58 2.40
N LYS A 176 -8.57 -2.42 3.62
CA LYS A 176 -7.28 -3.01 4.04
C LYS A 176 -6.08 -2.61 3.17
N ILE A 177 -6.26 -1.59 2.33
CA ILE A 177 -5.18 -0.99 1.56
C ILE A 177 -4.38 -0.06 2.49
N PRO A 178 -3.03 -0.06 2.47
CA PRO A 178 -2.26 0.97 3.15
C PRO A 178 -2.68 2.35 2.65
N TYR A 179 -3.10 3.24 3.54
CA TYR A 179 -3.61 4.56 3.18
C TYR A 179 -3.08 5.68 4.07
N THR A 180 -3.07 6.90 3.52
CA THR A 180 -2.94 8.15 4.26
C THR A 180 -4.18 8.97 3.96
N TYR A 181 -4.81 9.52 4.99
CA TYR A 181 -6.05 10.27 4.87
C TYR A 181 -5.98 11.59 5.63
N PHE A 182 -6.20 12.69 4.92
CA PHE A 182 -6.22 14.04 5.48
C PHE A 182 -7.11 14.95 4.64
N TYR A 183 -7.27 16.20 5.08
CA TYR A 183 -8.11 17.19 4.43
C TYR A 183 -7.33 18.46 4.12
N THR A 184 -7.83 19.22 3.15
CA THR A 184 -7.46 20.61 2.89
C THR A 184 -8.66 21.30 2.23
N THR A 185 -8.65 22.62 2.15
CA THR A 185 -9.62 23.34 1.32
C THR A 185 -8.99 23.74 -0.01
N THR A 186 -9.79 23.85 -1.07
CA THR A 186 -9.37 24.51 -2.31
C THR A 186 -8.85 25.93 -2.01
N MET A 187 -7.58 26.20 -2.36
CA MET A 187 -6.96 27.51 -2.15
C MET A 187 -7.64 28.61 -2.99
N PRO A 188 -7.69 29.86 -2.52
CA PRO A 188 -8.17 31.00 -3.32
C PRO A 188 -7.43 31.10 -4.66
N GLY A 189 -8.18 31.33 -5.74
CA GLY A 189 -7.64 31.42 -7.10
C GLY A 189 -7.37 30.07 -7.80
N PHE A 190 -7.54 28.95 -7.11
CA PHE A 190 -7.48 27.63 -7.72
C PHE A 190 -8.86 27.15 -8.19
N PRO A 191 -8.93 26.38 -9.30
CA PRO A 191 -10.16 25.71 -9.69
C PRO A 191 -10.58 24.68 -8.64
N LYS A 192 -11.89 24.58 -8.38
CA LYS A 192 -12.51 23.50 -7.58
C LYS A 192 -12.52 22.17 -8.34
N ARG A 193 -11.32 21.69 -8.69
CA ARG A 193 -11.07 20.48 -9.49
C ARG A 193 -9.91 19.66 -8.91
N GLY A 194 -9.70 19.73 -7.60
CA GLY A 194 -8.69 18.92 -6.91
C GLY A 194 -7.24 19.39 -7.06
N TRP A 195 -6.95 20.58 -7.62
CA TRP A 195 -5.55 21.01 -7.84
C TRP A 195 -4.78 21.19 -6.53
N THR A 196 -5.36 21.91 -5.56
CA THR A 196 -4.78 22.07 -4.22
C THR A 196 -4.54 20.71 -3.56
N HIS A 197 -5.51 19.82 -3.64
CA HIS A 197 -5.46 18.47 -3.07
C HIS A 197 -4.34 17.62 -3.67
N ARG A 198 -4.17 17.66 -5.00
CA ARG A 198 -3.06 16.99 -5.67
C ARG A 198 -1.71 17.58 -5.25
N ASN A 199 -1.61 18.90 -5.08
CA ASN A 199 -0.39 19.53 -4.56
C ASN A 199 -0.09 19.12 -3.12
N MET A 200 -1.09 19.04 -2.23
CA MET A 200 -0.89 18.55 -0.87
C MET A 200 -0.47 17.07 -0.86
N GLY A 201 -1.00 16.25 -1.76
CA GLY A 201 -0.53 14.90 -1.99
C GLY A 201 0.94 14.85 -2.41
N LEU A 202 1.35 15.73 -3.34
CA LEU A 202 2.76 15.84 -3.75
C LEU A 202 3.68 16.31 -2.61
N GLU A 203 3.23 17.25 -1.78
CA GLU A 203 3.97 17.70 -0.59
C GLU A 203 4.15 16.56 0.41
N TYR A 204 3.08 15.81 0.70
CA TYR A 204 3.14 14.62 1.52
C TYR A 204 4.16 13.61 0.97
N ILE A 205 4.12 13.33 -0.33
CA ILE A 205 5.08 12.41 -0.97
C ILE A 205 6.51 12.91 -0.80
N ARG A 206 6.79 14.17 -1.11
CA ARG A 206 8.14 14.75 -0.97
C ARG A 206 8.67 14.68 0.46
N LYS A 207 7.79 14.82 1.45
CA LYS A 207 8.15 14.74 2.86
C LYS A 207 8.39 13.30 3.33
N HIS A 208 7.53 12.35 2.95
CA HIS A 208 7.50 11.01 3.52
C HIS A 208 8.24 9.96 2.69
N TYR A 209 8.50 10.23 1.41
CA TYR A 209 9.18 9.32 0.48
C TYR A 209 10.59 9.77 0.10
N ARG A 210 11.15 10.82 0.73
CA ARG A 210 12.48 11.35 0.40
C ARG A 210 13.59 10.30 0.45
N ASP A 211 13.56 9.46 1.49
CA ASP A 211 14.57 8.43 1.73
C ASP A 211 14.13 7.05 1.19
N TYR A 212 13.03 7.01 0.41
CA TYR A 212 12.54 5.79 -0.19
C TYR A 212 13.45 5.39 -1.36
N ASN A 213 14.22 4.32 -1.16
CA ASN A 213 15.28 3.88 -2.06
C ASN A 213 14.85 2.79 -3.07
N ARG A 214 13.55 2.48 -3.14
CA ARG A 214 12.97 1.49 -4.05
C ARG A 214 12.20 2.18 -5.18
N ASN A 215 11.90 1.42 -6.24
CA ASN A 215 11.07 1.91 -7.33
C ASN A 215 9.65 2.23 -6.84
N ALA A 216 9.16 3.42 -7.20
CA ALA A 216 7.81 3.85 -6.93
C ALA A 216 7.31 4.76 -8.05
N VAL A 217 6.00 4.74 -8.26
CA VAL A 217 5.33 5.54 -9.29
C VAL A 217 4.16 6.28 -8.64
N VAL A 218 4.04 7.57 -8.93
CA VAL A 218 2.93 8.40 -8.48
C VAL A 218 1.88 8.45 -9.57
N TYR A 219 0.64 8.08 -9.22
CA TYR A 219 -0.51 8.10 -10.11
C TYR A 219 -1.62 8.99 -9.55
N PHE A 220 -2.19 9.85 -10.39
CA PHE A 220 -3.32 10.69 -10.02
C PHE A 220 -4.61 10.00 -10.47
N ALA A 221 -5.44 9.62 -9.51
CA ALA A 221 -6.67 8.89 -9.77
C ALA A 221 -7.85 9.60 -9.08
N ASP A 222 -8.76 10.16 -9.90
CA ASP A 222 -9.98 10.79 -9.42
C ASP A 222 -10.99 9.71 -8.96
N ASP A 223 -11.79 10.02 -7.95
CA ASP A 223 -12.67 9.05 -7.28
C ASP A 223 -13.83 8.54 -8.16
N ASP A 224 -14.18 9.23 -9.24
CA ASP A 224 -15.32 8.93 -10.12
C ASP A 224 -14.95 8.23 -11.44
N ASN A 225 -13.66 8.10 -11.73
CA ASN A 225 -13.14 7.44 -12.93
C ASN A 225 -13.32 5.91 -12.82
N SER A 226 -13.19 5.21 -13.95
CA SER A 226 -13.26 3.75 -14.00
C SER A 226 -11.92 3.18 -14.47
N TYR A 227 -11.39 2.21 -13.71
CA TYR A 227 -10.05 1.68 -13.91
C TYR A 227 -10.08 0.17 -14.09
N ASP A 228 -9.46 -0.33 -15.15
CA ASP A 228 -9.16 -1.75 -15.31
C ASP A 228 -7.96 -2.10 -14.44
N ILE A 229 -8.02 -3.22 -13.70
CA ILE A 229 -6.92 -3.69 -12.84
C ILE A 229 -5.61 -3.88 -13.64
N ARG A 230 -5.70 -4.21 -14.92
CA ARG A 230 -4.57 -4.40 -15.83
C ARG A 230 -3.77 -3.12 -16.00
N LEU A 231 -4.39 -1.93 -15.88
CA LEU A 231 -3.70 -0.64 -15.97
C LEU A 231 -2.52 -0.57 -14.99
N PHE A 232 -2.76 -1.01 -13.76
CA PHE A 232 -1.81 -0.86 -12.66
C PHE A 232 -0.61 -1.79 -12.83
N ASP A 233 -0.87 -3.04 -13.20
CA ASP A 233 0.19 -4.05 -13.36
C ASP A 233 0.90 -3.96 -14.70
N LYS A 234 0.19 -3.69 -15.80
CA LYS A 234 0.79 -3.63 -17.13
C LYS A 234 1.44 -2.29 -17.41
N TYR A 235 0.87 -1.17 -16.99
CA TYR A 235 1.38 0.16 -17.36
C TYR A 235 2.02 0.87 -16.16
N ILE A 236 1.26 1.17 -15.11
CA ILE A 236 1.71 2.08 -14.03
C ILE A 236 2.99 1.57 -13.34
N LYS A 237 3.06 0.29 -12.95
CA LYS A 237 4.25 -0.27 -12.28
C LYS A 237 5.52 -0.26 -13.14
N ASN A 238 5.37 -0.16 -14.45
CA ASN A 238 6.48 -0.25 -15.40
C ASN A 238 7.05 1.12 -15.77
N VAL A 239 6.44 2.22 -15.32
CA VAL A 239 6.91 3.59 -15.59
C VAL A 239 8.30 3.85 -14.97
N LYS A 240 9.26 4.24 -15.79
CA LYS A 240 10.63 4.60 -15.40
C LYS A 240 10.85 6.11 -15.36
N THR A 241 10.14 6.86 -16.19
CA THR A 241 10.17 8.33 -16.23
C THR A 241 8.75 8.89 -16.12
N ILE A 242 8.11 9.19 -17.24
CA ILE A 242 6.72 9.64 -17.35
C ILE A 242 6.04 8.67 -18.31
N GLY A 243 5.11 7.87 -17.80
CA GLY A 243 4.31 6.96 -18.60
C GLY A 243 3.03 7.62 -19.06
N VAL A 244 2.61 7.37 -20.29
CA VAL A 244 1.35 7.85 -20.86
C VAL A 244 0.60 6.76 -21.61
N TRP A 245 -0.72 6.80 -21.60
CA TRP A 245 -1.58 5.82 -22.27
C TRP A 245 -2.90 6.43 -22.74
N ALA A 246 -3.69 5.63 -23.45
CA ALA A 246 -5.01 6.03 -23.92
C ALA A 246 -6.05 6.10 -22.78
N VAL A 247 -6.92 7.11 -22.82
CA VAL A 247 -8.03 7.32 -21.88
C VAL A 247 -9.34 7.38 -22.65
N GLY A 248 -10.31 6.58 -22.23
CA GLY A 248 -11.65 6.56 -22.80
C GLY A 248 -12.52 7.70 -22.25
N LEU A 249 -13.43 8.21 -23.09
CA LEU A 249 -14.44 9.22 -22.74
C LEU A 249 -13.84 10.53 -22.17
N ALA A 250 -12.61 10.87 -22.55
CA ALA A 250 -11.90 12.07 -22.10
C ALA A 250 -11.95 13.19 -23.15
N GLY A 251 -11.91 14.46 -22.71
CA GLY A 251 -11.77 15.62 -23.61
C GLY A 251 -12.79 15.74 -24.75
N ALA A 252 -14.01 15.24 -24.54
CA ALA A 252 -15.08 15.11 -25.56
C ALA A 252 -14.79 14.12 -26.70
N ALA A 253 -13.72 13.34 -26.61
CA ALA A 253 -13.39 12.25 -27.52
C ALA A 253 -13.89 10.90 -26.97
N LEU A 254 -14.10 9.92 -27.87
CA LEU A 254 -14.29 8.53 -27.47
C LEU A 254 -13.04 7.98 -26.77
N VAL A 255 -11.87 8.33 -27.31
CA VAL A 255 -10.55 8.00 -26.77
C VAL A 255 -9.62 9.19 -27.01
N GLU A 256 -8.88 9.61 -25.99
CA GLU A 256 -7.69 10.44 -26.12
C GLU A 256 -6.45 9.55 -26.01
N ALA A 257 -5.50 9.63 -26.94
CA ALA A 257 -4.33 8.75 -26.94
C ALA A 257 -3.05 9.44 -27.44
N PRO A 258 -1.86 8.99 -27.00
CA PRO A 258 -0.61 9.34 -27.64
C PRO A 258 -0.56 8.73 -29.05
N HIS A 259 -0.21 9.53 -30.06
CA HIS A 259 0.10 9.01 -31.39
C HIS A 259 1.57 8.63 -31.44
N VAL A 260 1.86 7.36 -31.72
CA VAL A 260 3.22 6.81 -31.60
C VAL A 260 3.69 6.27 -32.95
N GLU A 261 4.86 6.75 -33.38
CA GLU A 261 5.57 6.28 -34.55
C GLU A 261 6.99 5.88 -34.12
N ASN A 262 7.48 4.72 -34.54
CA ASN A 262 8.81 4.21 -34.19
C ASN A 262 9.10 4.20 -32.68
N GLY A 263 8.07 3.93 -31.86
CA GLY A 263 8.17 3.91 -30.40
C GLY A 263 8.25 5.28 -29.73
N GLN A 264 8.08 6.37 -30.47
CA GLN A 264 8.09 7.72 -29.94
C GLN A 264 6.77 8.45 -30.22
N ILE A 265 6.37 9.31 -29.29
CA ILE A 265 5.15 10.10 -29.43
C ILE A 265 5.40 11.21 -30.46
N THR A 266 4.71 11.22 -31.60
CA THR A 266 4.85 12.27 -32.63
C THR A 266 3.81 13.37 -32.47
N LYS A 267 2.58 13.01 -32.08
CA LYS A 267 1.46 13.92 -31.82
C LYS A 267 0.48 13.30 -30.82
N TRP A 268 -0.68 13.92 -30.65
CA TRP A 268 -1.75 13.45 -29.77
C TRP A 268 -3.04 13.27 -30.57
N ASP A 269 -3.63 12.09 -30.46
CA ASP A 269 -4.93 11.77 -31.05
C ASP A 269 -6.03 12.20 -30.07
N VAL A 270 -6.31 13.52 -30.06
CA VAL A 270 -7.28 14.16 -29.16
C VAL A 270 -8.13 15.18 -29.90
N VAL A 271 -9.33 15.45 -29.38
CA VAL A 271 -10.23 16.49 -29.92
C VAL A 271 -9.89 17.86 -29.33
N TYR A 272 -9.65 17.93 -28.02
CA TYR A 272 -9.43 19.20 -27.33
C TYR A 272 -7.95 19.58 -27.24
N ALA A 273 -7.62 20.75 -27.81
CA ALA A 273 -6.30 21.37 -27.74
C ALA A 273 -5.13 20.40 -28.06
N PRO A 274 -5.06 19.83 -29.28
CA PRO A 274 -4.07 18.82 -29.66
C PRO A 274 -2.63 19.34 -29.72
N MET A 275 -2.45 20.66 -29.84
CA MET A 275 -1.14 21.31 -29.88
C MET A 275 -0.47 21.44 -28.50
N ARG A 276 -1.11 20.98 -27.42
CA ARG A 276 -0.49 20.92 -26.09
C ARG A 276 0.72 20.00 -26.13
N ARG A 277 1.78 20.37 -25.39
CA ARG A 277 2.99 19.52 -25.26
C ARG A 277 2.62 18.13 -24.76
N PHE A 278 1.78 18.06 -23.74
CA PHE A 278 1.18 16.83 -23.26
C PHE A 278 -0.35 16.94 -23.35
N ALA A 279 -0.92 16.48 -24.47
CA ALA A 279 -2.36 16.45 -24.66
C ALA A 279 -2.94 15.12 -24.14
N THR A 280 -2.94 14.98 -22.82
CA THR A 280 -3.45 13.81 -22.09
C THR A 280 -4.35 14.27 -20.95
N ASP A 281 -5.23 13.38 -20.51
CA ASP A 281 -6.07 13.54 -19.33
C ASP A 281 -5.29 13.21 -18.04
N MET A 282 -5.77 13.67 -16.88
CA MET A 282 -5.14 13.41 -15.59
C MET A 282 -4.94 11.91 -15.31
N ALA A 283 -5.90 11.07 -15.73
CA ALA A 283 -5.85 9.63 -15.56
C ALA A 283 -4.97 8.92 -16.62
N GLY A 284 -4.48 9.66 -17.62
CA GLY A 284 -3.73 9.16 -18.77
C GLY A 284 -2.22 9.06 -18.57
N PHE A 285 -1.71 9.41 -17.38
CA PHE A 285 -0.28 9.37 -17.11
C PHE A 285 0.07 8.99 -15.68
N ALA A 286 1.30 8.52 -15.47
CA ALA A 286 1.93 8.42 -14.16
C ALA A 286 3.39 8.88 -14.22
N VAL A 287 3.94 9.26 -13.06
CA VAL A 287 5.28 9.84 -12.95
C VAL A 287 6.11 9.04 -11.96
N ASN A 288 7.33 8.68 -12.35
CA ASN A 288 8.27 8.01 -11.46
C ASN A 288 8.56 8.88 -10.22
N LEU A 289 8.58 8.26 -9.04
CA LEU A 289 8.80 8.96 -7.77
C LEU A 289 10.08 9.80 -7.78
N ASN A 290 11.17 9.31 -8.39
CA ASN A 290 12.43 10.04 -8.43
C ASN A 290 12.28 11.40 -9.15
N LEU A 291 11.43 11.50 -10.16
CA LEU A 291 11.16 12.79 -10.82
C LEU A 291 10.35 13.73 -9.91
N ILE A 292 9.40 13.20 -9.14
CA ILE A 292 8.61 13.96 -8.18
C ILE A 292 9.49 14.52 -7.05
N LEU A 293 10.44 13.72 -6.55
CA LEU A 293 11.35 14.12 -5.47
C LEU A 293 12.42 15.12 -5.93
N ASN A 294 12.91 15.00 -7.16
CA ASN A 294 13.96 15.85 -7.71
C ASN A 294 13.43 17.15 -8.37
N THR A 295 12.13 17.40 -8.32
CA THR A 295 11.53 18.61 -8.91
C THR A 295 10.52 19.24 -7.95
N ASN A 296 10.32 20.55 -8.10
CA ASN A 296 9.26 21.30 -7.40
C ASN A 296 7.98 21.41 -8.25
N ALA A 297 7.77 20.48 -9.19
CA ALA A 297 6.61 20.49 -10.08
C ALA A 297 5.29 20.47 -9.30
N THR A 298 4.37 21.38 -9.60
CA THR A 298 3.06 21.49 -8.95
C THR A 298 1.99 21.92 -9.94
N PHE A 299 0.72 21.66 -9.62
CA PHE A 299 -0.41 22.28 -10.30
C PHE A 299 -0.49 23.73 -9.83
N HIS A 300 -0.08 24.72 -10.62
CA HIS A 300 -0.04 26.13 -10.17
C HIS A 300 -1.11 27.01 -10.83
N SER A 301 -1.57 28.05 -10.13
CA SER A 301 -2.66 28.93 -10.57
C SER A 301 -2.39 29.66 -11.90
N GLY A 302 -1.11 29.92 -12.21
CA GLY A 302 -0.71 30.46 -13.53
C GLY A 302 -1.16 29.59 -14.72
N CYS A 303 -1.49 28.32 -14.48
CA CYS A 303 -1.93 27.39 -15.51
C CYS A 303 -3.44 27.22 -15.64
N VAL A 304 -4.25 28.04 -14.95
CA VAL A 304 -5.72 27.97 -15.04
C VAL A 304 -6.25 28.24 -16.46
N LYS A 305 -5.54 29.05 -17.25
CA LYS A 305 -5.90 29.34 -18.65
C LYS A 305 -5.41 28.29 -19.64
N VAL A 306 -4.64 27.30 -19.19
CA VAL A 306 -4.15 26.17 -19.98
C VAL A 306 -4.62 24.84 -19.37
N SER A 307 -4.23 23.71 -19.96
CA SER A 307 -4.50 22.40 -19.37
C SER A 307 -3.56 22.14 -18.17
N PRO A 308 -4.09 21.74 -17.00
CA PRO A 308 -3.27 21.45 -15.82
C PRO A 308 -2.23 20.37 -16.06
N GLU A 309 -2.61 19.32 -16.78
CA GLU A 309 -1.78 18.14 -17.07
C GLU A 309 -0.54 18.56 -17.85
N SER A 310 -0.75 19.28 -18.96
CA SER A 310 0.36 19.73 -19.79
C SER A 310 1.28 20.69 -19.06
N CYS A 311 0.73 21.55 -18.21
CA CYS A 311 1.52 22.49 -17.43
C CYS A 311 2.34 21.79 -16.32
N PHE A 312 1.73 20.84 -15.61
CA PHE A 312 2.40 20.03 -14.61
C PHE A 312 3.54 19.20 -15.22
N LEU A 313 3.26 18.46 -16.30
CA LEU A 313 4.24 17.58 -16.94
C LEU A 313 5.39 18.35 -17.60
N ALA A 314 5.15 19.56 -18.10
CA ALA A 314 6.21 20.38 -18.69
C ALA A 314 7.27 20.82 -17.67
N GLN A 315 6.93 20.95 -16.38
CA GLN A 315 7.86 21.38 -15.33
C GLN A 315 8.98 20.39 -15.06
N PHE A 316 8.81 19.11 -15.40
CA PHE A 316 9.86 18.10 -15.22
C PHE A 316 11.00 18.23 -16.24
N GLY A 317 10.83 19.04 -17.30
CA GLY A 317 11.86 19.21 -18.32
C GLY A 317 12.20 17.93 -19.11
N ILE A 318 11.33 16.91 -19.06
CA ILE A 318 11.57 15.64 -19.74
C ILE A 318 11.36 15.82 -21.25
N PRO A 319 12.37 15.47 -22.07
CA PRO A 319 12.25 15.52 -23.52
C PRO A 319 11.31 14.39 -24.00
N LYS A 320 10.64 14.60 -25.14
CA LYS A 320 9.51 13.76 -25.56
C LYS A 320 9.91 12.29 -25.80
N GLU A 321 11.16 12.06 -26.17
CA GLU A 321 11.76 10.76 -26.43
C GLU A 321 11.97 9.94 -25.16
N LYS A 322 11.95 10.59 -23.99
CA LYS A 322 12.01 9.94 -22.66
C LYS A 322 10.63 9.77 -22.03
N VAL A 323 9.55 10.11 -22.73
CA VAL A 323 8.19 9.83 -22.30
C VAL A 323 7.80 8.45 -22.83
N GLU A 324 7.26 7.60 -21.98
CA GLU A 324 7.03 6.17 -22.25
C GLU A 324 5.56 5.95 -22.64
N PRO A 325 5.22 5.71 -23.92
CA PRO A 325 3.87 5.37 -24.30
C PRO A 325 3.56 3.89 -24.01
N PHE A 326 2.40 3.61 -23.41
CA PHE A 326 1.91 2.27 -23.11
C PHE A 326 0.65 1.92 -23.91
N GLY A 327 0.47 0.65 -24.24
CA GLY A 327 -0.71 0.10 -24.92
C GLY A 327 -0.90 0.54 -26.38
N TYR A 328 0.03 1.30 -26.95
CA TYR A 328 -0.11 1.87 -28.30
C TYR A 328 0.04 0.84 -29.43
N ASN A 329 0.70 -0.29 -29.15
CA ASN A 329 1.04 -1.38 -30.07
C ASN A 329 0.28 -2.68 -29.79
N ASP A 330 -0.70 -2.66 -28.86
CA ASP A 330 -1.54 -3.83 -28.59
C ASP A 330 -2.49 -4.09 -29.77
N ASP A 331 -2.79 -5.37 -30.03
CA ASP A 331 -3.79 -5.81 -31.01
C ASP A 331 -4.77 -6.81 -30.38
N PRO A 332 -6.04 -6.43 -30.17
CA PRO A 332 -6.60 -5.09 -30.39
C PRO A 332 -6.04 -4.06 -29.40
N LYS A 333 -6.08 -2.76 -29.76
CA LYS A 333 -5.79 -1.68 -28.81
C LYS A 333 -6.89 -1.59 -27.76
N GLU A 334 -6.54 -1.84 -26.50
CA GLU A 334 -7.47 -1.77 -25.37
C GLU A 334 -7.30 -0.48 -24.57
N VAL A 335 -8.42 0.15 -24.23
CA VAL A 335 -8.47 1.25 -23.25
C VAL A 335 -8.56 0.63 -21.85
N LEU A 336 -7.70 1.05 -20.92
CA LEU A 336 -7.66 0.51 -19.55
C LEU A 336 -8.12 1.50 -18.48
N VAL A 337 -8.49 2.72 -18.88
CA VAL A 337 -9.04 3.75 -17.98
C VAL A 337 -10.04 4.63 -18.72
N TRP A 338 -11.13 4.98 -18.03
CA TRP A 338 -12.19 5.83 -18.56
C TRP A 338 -12.46 6.99 -17.62
N HIS A 339 -12.55 8.20 -18.19
CA HIS A 339 -12.92 9.41 -17.49
C HIS A 339 -14.45 9.47 -17.29
N THR A 340 -14.99 8.51 -16.53
CA THR A 340 -16.42 8.44 -16.20
C THR A 340 -16.81 9.50 -15.17
N LYS A 341 -18.09 9.89 -15.17
CA LYS A 341 -18.69 10.71 -14.11
C LYS A 341 -20.02 10.14 -13.68
N THR A 342 -20.23 10.02 -12.38
CA THR A 342 -21.52 9.61 -11.84
C THR A 342 -22.50 10.78 -11.94
N ARG A 343 -23.69 10.53 -12.50
CA ARG A 343 -24.75 11.55 -12.60
C ARG A 343 -25.80 11.29 -11.53
N ASN A 344 -25.95 12.24 -10.61
CA ASN A 344 -27.10 12.27 -9.71
C ASN A 344 -28.34 12.79 -10.47
N ILE A 345 -29.45 12.04 -10.42
CA ILE A 345 -30.74 12.39 -11.04
C ILE A 345 -31.67 13.20 -10.12
N GLY A 346 -31.19 13.54 -8.92
CA GLY A 346 -31.92 14.27 -7.88
C GLY A 346 -32.29 13.37 -6.69
N THR A 347 -32.24 13.93 -5.48
CA THR A 347 -32.57 13.26 -4.22
C THR A 347 -33.74 13.97 -3.53
N LYS A 348 -34.68 13.20 -2.97
CA LYS A 348 -35.82 13.67 -2.16
C LYS A 348 -36.03 12.70 -0.98
N GLY A 349 -36.60 13.20 0.11
CA GLY A 349 -36.85 12.42 1.33
C GLY A 349 -35.73 12.52 2.35
N ASP A 350 -35.97 11.96 3.54
CA ASP A 350 -35.02 11.95 4.65
C ASP A 350 -34.00 10.83 4.53
N SER A 351 -32.90 10.92 5.26
CA SER A 351 -31.86 9.88 5.24
C SER A 351 -32.27 8.58 5.93
N HIS A 352 -33.40 8.54 6.63
CA HIS A 352 -33.88 7.38 7.42
C HIS A 352 -32.82 6.79 8.37
N GLY A 353 -31.94 7.64 8.91
CA GLY A 353 -30.85 7.22 9.82
C GLY A 353 -29.64 6.62 9.11
N TYR A 354 -29.64 6.49 7.79
CA TYR A 354 -28.48 6.08 7.02
C TYR A 354 -27.49 7.23 6.86
N VAL A 355 -26.20 6.88 6.82
CA VAL A 355 -25.13 7.84 6.56
C VAL A 355 -25.08 8.13 5.06
N VAL A 356 -25.40 9.36 4.68
CA VAL A 356 -25.43 9.88 3.30
C VAL A 356 -24.72 11.23 3.22
N GLU A 357 -24.52 11.77 2.01
CA GLU A 357 -23.86 13.07 1.77
C GLU A 357 -24.76 14.16 1.23
#